data_AF-A0A6A6P058-F1
#
_entry.id   AF-A0A6A6P058-F1
#
_cell.length_a   1.000
_cell.length_b   1.000
_cell.length_c   1.000
_cell.angle_alpha   90.00
_cell.angle_beta   90.00
_cell.angle_gamma   90.00
#
_symmetry.space_group_name_H-M   'P 1'
#
loop_
_entity.id
_entity.type
_entity.pdbx_description
1 polymer ?
#
loop_
_entity_poly.entity_id
_entity_poly.type
_entity_poly.pdbx_seq_one_letter_code
_entity_poly.pdbx_strand_id
1 'polypeptide(L)'
;MSSKIEKTIARQQQRISEGQFYEAHQQLRVIASRYAKASNWAAAVDILSQGAAALLRADQGGSGGDLCLFLLDVYKQAEMRPDAETKGRILGLLRMFPKGEPTRKRVVGEMIGWSSRFGEYPAGDPELHHVAGTLYADEDEPYEAERHLLLGTRDSPERLTKLLFAWYAESGSPSLAASFAARAVLPYLAVGNVRAASKSLLLFGASLSSSPSPPPVQDVSSATAELRVYPSLPLMNFLGLLLQSVQRGDAGLYRMLRSRYDDQLREVPEWEDVLGQIAEMYFGIRKPSQSNPLFDMMSSMLMGGGSSGGSSQGAQRRVGAGGPPAAGLD
;
A
#
# COMPACT_ATOMS: atom_id res chain seq x y z
N MET A 1 -23.69 24.71 -13.84
CA MET A 1 -23.23 24.20 -15.15
C MET A 1 -23.89 25.02 -16.27
N SER A 2 -23.35 25.05 -17.49
CA SER A 2 -24.02 25.69 -18.63
C SER A 2 -25.14 24.79 -19.17
N SER A 3 -26.31 25.35 -19.49
CA SER A 3 -27.47 24.61 -20.03
C SER A 3 -27.16 23.77 -21.28
N LYS A 4 -26.09 24.12 -22.01
CA LYS A 4 -25.62 23.37 -23.19
C LYS A 4 -24.91 22.07 -22.81
N ILE A 5 -24.17 22.06 -21.70
CA ILE A 5 -23.46 20.87 -21.19
C ILE A 5 -24.50 19.86 -20.71
N GLU A 6 -25.47 20.30 -19.90
CA GLU A 6 -26.56 19.46 -19.39
C GLU A 6 -27.34 18.77 -20.52
N LYS A 7 -27.74 19.53 -21.56
CA LYS A 7 -28.39 18.96 -22.76
C LYS A 7 -27.53 17.94 -23.48
N THR A 8 -26.21 18.19 -23.54
CA THR A 8 -25.28 17.27 -24.19
C THR A 8 -25.19 15.96 -23.40
N ILE A 9 -25.06 16.03 -22.08
CA ILE A 9 -24.99 14.87 -21.20
C ILE A 9 -26.30 14.07 -21.27
N ALA A 10 -27.45 14.73 -21.14
CA ALA A 10 -28.75 14.08 -21.22
C ALA A 10 -28.93 13.33 -22.54
N ARG A 11 -28.49 13.90 -23.66
CA ARG A 11 -28.52 13.23 -24.96
C ARG A 11 -27.63 11.99 -25.01
N GLN A 12 -26.45 12.02 -24.41
CA GLN A 12 -25.57 10.84 -24.38
C GLN A 12 -26.10 9.77 -23.43
N GLN A 13 -26.68 10.14 -22.30
CA GLN A 13 -27.36 9.20 -21.39
C GLN A 13 -28.53 8.50 -22.09
N GLN A 14 -29.33 9.23 -22.86
CA GLN A 14 -30.41 8.64 -23.66
C GLN A 14 -29.88 7.62 -24.66
N ARG A 15 -28.81 7.94 -25.40
CA ARG A 15 -28.17 6.99 -26.33
C ARG A 15 -27.65 5.73 -25.65
N ILE A 16 -27.06 5.87 -24.48
CA ILE A 16 -26.62 4.73 -23.66
C ILE A 16 -27.83 3.89 -23.26
N SER A 17 -28.95 4.49 -22.86
CA SER A 17 -30.18 3.74 -22.54
C SER A 17 -30.79 3.01 -23.74
N GLU A 18 -30.53 3.51 -24.96
CA GLU A 18 -30.94 2.90 -26.23
C GLU A 18 -29.95 1.82 -26.72
N GLY A 19 -28.89 1.52 -25.96
CA GLY A 19 -27.88 0.52 -26.33
C GLY A 19 -26.81 1.00 -27.34
N GLN A 20 -26.79 2.30 -27.68
CA GLN A 20 -25.81 2.89 -28.60
C GLN A 20 -24.50 3.24 -27.87
N PHE A 21 -23.90 2.24 -27.21
CA PHE A 21 -22.79 2.43 -26.28
C PHE A 21 -21.52 2.96 -26.97
N TYR A 22 -21.15 2.36 -28.10
CA TYR A 22 -19.94 2.72 -28.84
C TYR A 22 -20.03 4.15 -29.37
N GLU A 23 -21.15 4.51 -30.01
CA GLU A 23 -21.35 5.86 -30.53
C GLU A 23 -21.37 6.90 -29.41
N ALA A 24 -22.03 6.61 -28.29
CA ALA A 24 -22.05 7.49 -27.14
C ALA A 24 -20.64 7.69 -26.57
N HIS A 25 -19.87 6.62 -26.41
CA HIS A 25 -18.49 6.66 -25.94
C HIS A 25 -17.60 7.53 -26.84
N GLN A 26 -17.62 7.31 -28.16
CA GLN A 26 -16.80 8.11 -29.09
C GLN A 26 -17.20 9.59 -29.08
N GLN A 27 -18.50 9.89 -29.02
CA GLN A 27 -18.96 11.28 -28.94
C GLN A 27 -18.54 11.96 -27.64
N LEU A 28 -18.63 11.27 -26.50
CA LEU A 28 -18.16 11.78 -25.21
C LEU A 28 -16.67 12.14 -25.28
N ARG A 29 -15.82 11.27 -25.85
CA ARG A 29 -14.38 11.55 -26.04
C ARG A 29 -14.13 12.79 -26.89
N VAL A 30 -14.82 12.92 -28.03
CA VAL A 30 -14.66 14.06 -28.94
C VAL A 30 -15.07 15.38 -28.26
N ILE A 31 -16.18 15.37 -27.53
CA ILE A 31 -16.70 16.56 -26.84
C ILE A 31 -15.77 16.95 -25.68
N ALA A 32 -15.35 15.99 -24.85
CA ALA A 32 -14.39 16.22 -23.78
C ALA A 32 -13.07 16.78 -24.31
N SER A 33 -12.53 16.20 -25.39
CA SER A 33 -11.30 16.69 -26.05
C SER A 33 -11.42 18.14 -26.51
N ARG A 34 -12.59 18.54 -27.02
CA ARG A 34 -12.83 19.92 -27.44
C ARG A 34 -12.81 20.88 -26.26
N TYR A 35 -13.45 20.52 -25.14
CA TYR A 35 -13.44 21.35 -23.94
C TYR A 35 -12.04 21.42 -23.29
N ALA A 36 -11.32 20.30 -23.23
CA ALA A 36 -9.95 20.24 -22.75
C ALA A 36 -9.01 21.13 -23.60
N LYS A 37 -9.09 21.07 -24.94
CA LYS A 37 -8.32 21.96 -25.83
C LYS A 37 -8.64 23.45 -25.63
N ALA A 38 -9.88 23.76 -25.25
CA ALA A 38 -10.30 25.13 -24.92
C ALA A 38 -9.97 25.51 -23.45
N SER A 39 -9.22 24.67 -22.72
CA SER A 39 -8.93 24.83 -21.28
C SER A 39 -10.19 24.99 -20.40
N ASN A 40 -11.34 24.53 -20.88
CA ASN A 40 -12.57 24.49 -20.09
C ASN A 40 -12.61 23.16 -19.33
N TRP A 41 -11.77 23.09 -18.29
CA TRP A 41 -11.54 21.86 -17.52
C TRP A 41 -12.79 21.37 -16.80
N ALA A 42 -13.56 22.28 -16.21
CA ALA A 42 -14.81 21.92 -15.53
C ALA A 42 -15.79 21.20 -16.47
N ALA A 43 -15.99 21.71 -17.68
CA ALA A 43 -16.85 21.06 -18.67
C ALA A 43 -16.30 19.69 -19.13
N ALA A 44 -14.98 19.58 -19.34
CA ALA A 44 -14.37 18.31 -19.70
C ALA A 44 -14.54 17.26 -18.59
N VAL A 45 -14.31 17.65 -17.33
CA VAL A 45 -14.50 16.80 -16.15
C VAL A 45 -15.96 16.33 -16.04
N ASP A 46 -16.93 17.25 -16.13
CA ASP A 46 -18.35 16.90 -16.04
C ASP A 46 -18.78 15.90 -17.12
N ILE A 47 -18.39 16.16 -18.38
CA ILE A 47 -18.68 15.26 -19.51
C ILE A 47 -18.08 13.87 -19.27
N LEU A 48 -16.80 13.81 -18.88
CA LEU A 48 -16.08 12.55 -18.71
C LEU A 48 -16.62 11.75 -17.52
N SER A 49 -16.83 12.39 -16.37
CA SER A 49 -17.28 11.66 -15.18
C SER A 49 -18.72 11.19 -15.30
N GLN A 50 -19.63 12.02 -15.83
CA GLN A 50 -21.01 11.61 -15.99
C GLN A 50 -21.17 10.56 -17.10
N GLY A 51 -20.39 10.70 -18.19
CA GLY A 51 -20.32 9.71 -19.26
C GLY A 51 -19.75 8.37 -18.79
N ALA A 52 -18.64 8.38 -18.06
CA ALA A 52 -18.04 7.18 -17.48
C ALA A 52 -19.04 6.47 -16.54
N ALA A 53 -19.67 7.22 -15.63
CA ALA A 53 -20.66 6.66 -14.71
C ALA A 53 -21.87 6.04 -15.42
N ALA A 54 -22.33 6.64 -16.54
CA ALA A 54 -23.42 6.09 -17.32
C ALA A 54 -23.03 4.77 -18.01
N LEU A 55 -21.84 4.70 -18.60
CA LEU A 55 -21.33 3.49 -19.26
C LEU A 55 -21.04 2.36 -18.24
N LEU A 56 -20.42 2.68 -17.11
CA LEU A 56 -20.15 1.70 -16.05
C LEU A 56 -21.45 1.10 -15.49
N ARG A 57 -22.49 1.92 -15.26
CA ARG A 57 -23.81 1.40 -14.84
C ARG A 57 -24.52 0.57 -15.91
N ALA A 58 -24.18 0.75 -17.18
CA ALA A 58 -24.66 -0.06 -18.30
C ALA A 58 -23.78 -1.28 -18.59
N ASP A 59 -22.92 -1.67 -17.63
CA ASP A 59 -21.99 -2.80 -17.73
C ASP A 59 -20.97 -2.69 -18.88
N GLN A 60 -20.75 -1.46 -19.38
CA GLN A 60 -19.75 -1.17 -20.41
C GLN A 60 -18.41 -0.82 -19.75
N GLY A 61 -17.84 -1.78 -19.01
CA GLY A 61 -16.63 -1.63 -18.20
C GLY A 61 -15.46 -1.02 -18.97
N GLY A 62 -15.12 -1.57 -20.14
CA GLY A 62 -14.03 -1.07 -20.99
C GLY A 62 -14.20 0.39 -21.44
N SER A 63 -15.38 0.77 -21.94
CA SER A 63 -15.65 2.15 -22.38
C SER A 63 -15.72 3.13 -21.21
N GLY A 64 -16.35 2.73 -20.10
CA GLY A 64 -16.37 3.53 -18.87
C GLY A 64 -14.98 3.73 -18.27
N GLY A 65 -14.16 2.69 -18.28
CA GLY A 65 -12.78 2.72 -17.81
C GLY A 65 -11.87 3.60 -18.67
N ASP A 66 -12.02 3.56 -19.99
CA ASP A 66 -11.32 4.47 -20.90
C ASP A 66 -11.69 5.95 -20.63
N LEU A 67 -12.96 6.25 -20.36
CA LEU A 67 -13.34 7.62 -19.96
C LEU A 67 -12.78 8.02 -18.58
N CYS A 68 -12.62 7.08 -17.64
CA CYS A 68 -11.94 7.35 -16.37
C CYS A 68 -10.45 7.66 -16.56
N LEU A 69 -9.77 6.96 -17.46
CA LEU A 69 -8.38 7.26 -17.81
C LEU A 69 -8.26 8.65 -18.42
N PHE A 70 -9.17 9.00 -19.34
CA PHE A 70 -9.18 10.34 -19.93
C PHE A 70 -9.51 11.41 -18.88
N LEU A 71 -10.40 11.14 -17.92
CA LEU A 71 -10.67 12.03 -16.80
C LEU A 71 -9.39 12.31 -15.99
N LEU A 72 -8.61 11.28 -15.67
CA LEU A 72 -7.33 11.43 -14.95
C LEU A 72 -6.29 12.19 -15.78
N ASP A 73 -6.26 12.03 -17.10
CA ASP A 73 -5.38 12.81 -17.96
C ASP A 73 -5.79 14.29 -18.01
N VAL A 74 -7.10 14.59 -17.97
CA VAL A 74 -7.59 15.96 -17.81
C VAL A 74 -7.19 16.53 -16.45
N TYR A 75 -7.28 15.75 -15.36
CA TYR A 75 -6.80 16.18 -14.04
C TYR A 75 -5.32 16.55 -14.07
N LYS A 76 -4.47 15.72 -14.71
CA LYS A 76 -3.04 15.99 -14.83
C LYS A 76 -2.74 17.22 -15.68
N GLN A 77 -3.43 17.40 -16.81
CA GLN A 77 -3.26 18.56 -17.70
C GLN A 77 -3.69 19.88 -17.03
N ALA A 78 -4.75 19.82 -16.23
CA ALA A 78 -5.26 20.97 -15.48
C ALA A 78 -4.57 21.16 -14.12
N GLU A 79 -3.57 20.33 -13.79
CA GLU A 79 -2.84 20.30 -12.51
C GLU A 79 -3.77 20.27 -11.27
N MET A 80 -4.90 19.55 -11.39
CA MET A 80 -5.88 19.43 -10.31
C MET A 80 -5.29 18.65 -9.13
N ARG A 81 -5.48 19.19 -7.92
CA ARG A 81 -5.01 18.57 -6.68
C ARG A 81 -5.99 17.49 -6.20
N PRO A 82 -5.53 16.45 -5.48
CA PRO A 82 -6.39 15.45 -4.83
C PRO A 82 -7.17 16.00 -3.63
N ASP A 83 -8.13 16.87 -3.88
CA ASP A 83 -9.08 17.38 -2.89
C ASP A 83 -10.31 16.45 -2.73
N ALA A 84 -11.22 16.81 -1.82
CA ALA A 84 -12.42 16.02 -1.56
C ALA A 84 -13.30 15.83 -2.80
N GLU A 85 -13.37 16.82 -3.70
CA GLU A 85 -14.23 16.77 -4.89
C GLU A 85 -13.64 15.84 -5.95
N THR A 86 -12.37 16.04 -6.30
CA THR A 86 -11.67 15.27 -7.32
C THR A 86 -11.51 13.81 -6.91
N LYS A 87 -11.18 13.54 -5.64
CA LYS A 87 -11.14 12.20 -5.04
C LYS A 87 -12.51 11.56 -5.01
N GLY A 88 -13.52 12.26 -4.49
CA GLY A 88 -14.90 11.75 -4.42
C GLY A 88 -15.42 11.31 -5.78
N ARG A 89 -15.13 12.08 -6.83
CA ARG A 89 -15.51 11.76 -8.21
C ARG A 89 -14.85 10.47 -8.72
N ILE A 90 -13.53 10.34 -8.63
CA ILE A 90 -12.84 9.14 -9.14
C ILE A 90 -13.14 7.89 -8.30
N LEU A 91 -13.27 8.03 -6.98
CA LEU A 91 -13.68 6.94 -6.09
C LEU A 91 -15.11 6.46 -6.37
N GLY A 92 -16.02 7.40 -6.65
CA GLY A 92 -17.38 7.08 -7.07
C GLY A 92 -17.41 6.24 -8.35
N LEU A 93 -16.59 6.60 -9.33
CA LEU A 93 -16.44 5.83 -10.57
C LEU A 93 -15.81 4.46 -10.32
N LEU A 94 -14.77 4.39 -9.49
CA LEU A 94 -14.05 3.14 -9.21
C LEU A 94 -14.97 2.06 -8.62
N ARG A 95 -15.94 2.44 -7.77
CA ARG A 95 -16.94 1.53 -7.19
C ARG A 95 -18.01 1.06 -8.18
N MET A 96 -18.12 1.67 -9.36
CA MET A 96 -19.08 1.28 -10.40
C MET A 96 -18.50 0.29 -11.41
N PHE A 97 -17.20 -0.02 -11.33
CA PHE A 97 -16.59 -1.01 -12.22
C PHE A 97 -17.17 -2.41 -11.99
N PRO A 98 -17.48 -3.16 -13.06
CA PRO A 98 -17.79 -4.58 -12.94
C PRO A 98 -16.62 -5.34 -12.28
N LYS A 99 -16.95 -6.39 -11.51
CA LYS A 99 -15.95 -7.28 -10.91
C LYS A 99 -15.11 -7.93 -12.03
N GLY A 100 -13.79 -7.95 -11.84
CA GLY A 100 -12.86 -8.50 -12.83
C GLY A 100 -12.64 -7.67 -14.10
N GLU A 101 -13.20 -6.45 -14.22
CA GLU A 101 -12.97 -5.58 -15.37
C GLU A 101 -11.48 -5.20 -15.51
N PRO A 102 -10.79 -5.62 -16.59
CA PRO A 102 -9.33 -5.45 -16.70
C PRO A 102 -8.87 -4.00 -16.68
N THR A 103 -9.67 -3.07 -17.22
CA THR A 103 -9.30 -1.65 -17.27
C THR A 103 -9.22 -1.00 -15.88
N ARG A 104 -9.87 -1.57 -14.86
CA ARG A 104 -9.87 -1.02 -13.50
C ARG A 104 -8.47 -0.96 -12.91
N LYS A 105 -7.65 -1.99 -13.10
CA LYS A 105 -6.26 -2.02 -12.58
C LYS A 105 -5.43 -0.86 -13.13
N ARG A 106 -5.61 -0.55 -14.42
CA ARG A 106 -4.95 0.60 -15.05
C ARG A 106 -5.46 1.93 -14.47
N VAL A 107 -6.77 2.07 -14.28
CA VAL A 107 -7.37 3.27 -13.66
C VAL A 107 -6.84 3.49 -12.25
N VAL A 108 -6.74 2.44 -11.43
CA VAL A 108 -6.13 2.52 -10.09
C VAL A 108 -4.68 3.00 -10.17
N GLY A 109 -3.87 2.43 -11.07
CA GLY A 109 -2.48 2.86 -11.27
C GLY A 109 -2.36 4.35 -11.64
N GLU A 110 -3.16 4.82 -12.60
CA GLU A 110 -3.17 6.22 -13.03
C GLU A 110 -3.71 7.17 -11.93
N MET A 111 -4.69 6.71 -11.15
CA MET A 111 -5.25 7.44 -10.02
C MET A 111 -4.20 7.64 -8.92
N ILE A 112 -3.49 6.57 -8.55
CA ILE A 112 -2.40 6.67 -7.57
C ILE A 112 -1.27 7.55 -8.11
N GLY A 113 -0.86 7.37 -9.36
CA GLY A 113 0.18 8.19 -9.99
C GLY A 113 -0.17 9.68 -10.06
N TRP A 114 -1.43 10.02 -10.39
CA TRP A 114 -1.93 11.39 -10.31
C TRP A 114 -1.84 11.94 -8.88
N SER A 115 -2.33 11.18 -7.89
CA SER A 115 -2.34 11.64 -6.50
C SER A 115 -0.95 11.79 -5.89
N SER A 116 0.00 10.93 -6.28
CA SER A 116 1.41 11.01 -5.90
C SER A 116 2.06 12.28 -6.44
N ARG A 117 1.74 12.65 -7.68
CA ARG A 117 2.36 13.80 -8.36
C ARG A 117 1.76 15.15 -7.94
N PHE A 118 0.46 15.23 -7.73
CA PHE A 118 -0.25 16.49 -7.49
C PHE A 118 -0.78 16.63 -6.06
N GLY A 119 -0.60 15.60 -5.22
CA GLY A 119 -1.00 15.56 -3.82
C GLY A 119 0.16 15.78 -2.85
N GLU A 120 -0.14 15.56 -1.56
CA GLU A 120 0.82 15.76 -0.47
C GLU A 120 1.68 14.52 -0.17
N TYR A 121 1.21 13.35 -0.62
CA TYR A 121 1.80 12.05 -0.30
C TYR A 121 2.57 11.51 -1.50
N PRO A 122 3.92 11.43 -1.45
CA PRO A 122 4.72 10.97 -2.58
C PRO A 122 4.41 9.54 -3.03
N ALA A 123 3.87 8.71 -2.14
CA ALA A 123 3.46 7.34 -2.45
C ALA A 123 2.03 7.23 -3.01
N GLY A 124 1.27 8.33 -3.05
CA GLY A 124 -0.16 8.36 -3.39
C GLY A 124 -1.04 8.68 -2.18
N ASP A 125 -2.26 9.19 -2.44
CA ASP A 125 -3.20 9.59 -1.38
C ASP A 125 -3.70 8.36 -0.57
N PRO A 126 -3.64 8.40 0.77
CA PRO A 126 -4.04 7.26 1.62
C PRO A 126 -5.50 6.82 1.50
N GLU A 127 -6.43 7.73 1.20
CA GLU A 127 -7.84 7.40 1.01
C GLU A 127 -8.05 6.64 -0.30
N LEU A 128 -7.38 7.10 -1.37
CA LEU A 128 -7.38 6.41 -2.67
C LEU A 128 -6.79 5.00 -2.54
N HIS A 129 -5.68 4.86 -1.81
CA HIS A 129 -5.10 3.57 -1.47
C HIS A 129 -6.08 2.69 -0.66
N HIS A 130 -6.70 3.23 0.38
CA HIS A 130 -7.64 2.46 1.20
C HIS A 130 -8.81 1.89 0.39
N VAL A 131 -9.44 2.71 -0.47
CA VAL A 131 -10.57 2.26 -1.28
C VAL A 131 -10.12 1.24 -2.34
N ALA A 132 -9.03 1.50 -3.06
CA ALA A 132 -8.51 0.55 -4.04
C ALA A 132 -8.16 -0.80 -3.38
N GLY A 133 -7.46 -0.77 -2.25
CA GLY A 133 -7.09 -1.97 -1.50
C GLY A 133 -8.29 -2.73 -0.94
N THR A 134 -9.35 -2.03 -0.51
CA THR A 134 -10.59 -2.66 -0.05
C THR A 134 -11.30 -3.36 -1.22
N LEU A 135 -11.36 -2.74 -2.40
CA LEU A 135 -11.95 -3.38 -3.59
C LEU A 135 -11.18 -4.65 -4.01
N TYR A 136 -9.85 -4.64 -3.93
CA TYR A 136 -9.07 -5.85 -4.19
C TYR A 136 -9.27 -6.92 -3.11
N ALA A 137 -9.42 -6.52 -1.84
CA ALA A 137 -9.72 -7.46 -0.77
C ALA A 137 -11.10 -8.12 -0.94
N ASP A 138 -12.12 -7.36 -1.33
CA ASP A 138 -13.48 -7.87 -1.61
C ASP A 138 -13.53 -8.80 -2.83
N GLU A 139 -12.48 -8.82 -3.65
CA GLU A 139 -12.34 -9.66 -4.83
C GLU A 139 -11.33 -10.81 -4.66
N ASP A 140 -10.86 -11.05 -3.43
CA ASP A 140 -9.90 -12.10 -3.11
C ASP A 140 -8.56 -11.95 -3.87
N GLU A 141 -8.11 -10.71 -4.06
CA GLU A 141 -6.84 -10.35 -4.70
C GLU A 141 -5.81 -9.85 -3.65
N PRO A 142 -5.24 -10.74 -2.81
CA PRO A 142 -4.50 -10.33 -1.61
C PRO A 142 -3.22 -9.55 -1.89
N TYR A 143 -2.51 -9.86 -2.97
CA TYR A 143 -1.27 -9.16 -3.32
C TYR A 143 -1.52 -7.70 -3.73
N GLU A 144 -2.60 -7.44 -4.49
CA GLU A 144 -2.97 -6.07 -4.86
C GLU A 144 -3.55 -5.33 -3.64
N ALA A 145 -4.37 -6.01 -2.83
CA ALA A 145 -4.90 -5.44 -1.60
C ALA A 145 -3.78 -5.01 -0.63
N GLU A 146 -2.79 -5.87 -0.39
CA GLU A 146 -1.61 -5.57 0.43
C GLU A 146 -0.89 -4.31 -0.03
N ARG A 147 -0.54 -4.23 -1.32
CA ARG A 147 0.17 -3.09 -1.90
C ARG A 147 -0.52 -1.76 -1.60
N HIS A 148 -1.85 -1.74 -1.61
CA HIS A 148 -2.62 -0.54 -1.37
C HIS A 148 -2.92 -0.30 0.11
N LEU A 149 -3.35 -1.31 0.87
CA LEU A 149 -3.73 -1.15 2.28
C LEU A 149 -2.54 -0.81 3.19
N LEU A 150 -1.32 -1.18 2.82
CA LEU A 150 -0.10 -0.76 3.53
C LEU A 150 0.13 0.76 3.50
N LEU A 151 -0.39 1.44 2.48
CA LEU A 151 -0.26 2.88 2.26
C LEU A 151 -1.57 3.65 2.50
N GLY A 152 -2.60 2.96 3.03
CA GLY A 152 -3.92 3.55 3.20
C GLY A 152 -4.15 4.26 4.54
N THR A 153 -5.41 4.35 4.96
CA THR A 153 -5.84 5.06 6.17
C THR A 153 -5.66 4.23 7.45
N ARG A 154 -6.06 4.80 8.59
CA ARG A 154 -6.15 4.12 9.91
C ARG A 154 -7.02 2.85 9.93
N ASP A 155 -7.90 2.69 8.95
CA ASP A 155 -8.83 1.56 8.83
C ASP A 155 -8.27 0.44 7.94
N SER A 156 -7.26 0.74 7.11
CA SER A 156 -6.61 -0.24 6.24
C SER A 156 -6.02 -1.45 6.97
N PRO A 157 -5.37 -1.31 8.15
CA PRO A 157 -4.78 -2.46 8.84
C PRO A 157 -5.82 -3.51 9.22
N GLU A 158 -7.05 -3.08 9.55
CA GLU A 158 -8.14 -4.00 9.87
C GLU A 158 -8.60 -4.78 8.63
N ARG A 159 -8.76 -4.10 7.50
CA ARG A 159 -9.12 -4.73 6.22
C ARG A 159 -8.05 -5.72 5.77
N LEU A 160 -6.78 -5.31 5.83
CA LEU A 160 -5.67 -6.17 5.45
C LEU A 160 -5.58 -7.40 6.36
N THR A 161 -5.67 -7.22 7.68
CA THR A 161 -5.60 -8.35 8.61
C THR A 161 -6.77 -9.31 8.46
N LYS A 162 -7.98 -8.83 8.18
CA LYS A 162 -9.14 -9.69 7.90
C LYS A 162 -8.91 -10.56 6.65
N LEU A 163 -8.43 -9.96 5.56
CA LEU A 163 -8.10 -10.67 4.33
C LEU A 163 -7.01 -11.73 4.56
N LEU A 164 -5.90 -11.34 5.21
CA LEU A 164 -4.80 -12.25 5.51
C LEU A 164 -5.23 -13.41 6.43
N PHE A 165 -6.13 -13.16 7.38
CA PHE A 165 -6.65 -14.21 8.24
C PHE A 165 -7.58 -15.17 7.48
N ALA A 166 -8.44 -14.65 6.60
CA ALA A 166 -9.27 -15.49 5.73
C ALA A 166 -8.40 -16.38 4.84
N TRP A 167 -7.38 -15.81 4.22
CA TRP A 167 -6.43 -16.54 3.38
C TRP A 167 -5.62 -17.58 4.18
N TYR A 168 -5.23 -17.27 5.41
CA TYR A 168 -4.66 -18.24 6.35
C TYR A 168 -5.64 -19.39 6.64
N ALA A 169 -6.90 -19.10 6.94
CA ALA A 169 -7.89 -20.10 7.31
C ALA A 169 -8.14 -21.11 6.18
N GLU A 170 -8.10 -20.65 4.93
CA GLU A 170 -8.21 -21.50 3.73
C GLU A 170 -7.00 -22.43 3.54
N SER A 171 -5.81 -22.03 4.01
CA SER A 171 -4.60 -22.85 3.89
C SER A 171 -4.66 -24.15 4.70
N GLY A 172 -5.50 -24.20 5.75
CA GLY A 172 -5.64 -25.36 6.63
C GLY A 172 -4.40 -25.71 7.46
N SER A 173 -3.35 -24.89 7.44
CA SER A 173 -2.07 -25.17 8.12
C SER A 173 -1.82 -24.22 9.29
N PRO A 174 -2.02 -24.66 10.55
CA PRO A 174 -1.82 -23.81 11.73
C PRO A 174 -0.42 -23.20 11.85
N SER A 175 0.61 -23.88 11.33
CA SER A 175 1.99 -23.39 11.38
C SER A 175 2.22 -22.13 10.54
N LEU A 176 1.38 -21.87 9.53
CA LEU A 176 1.49 -20.69 8.66
C LEU A 176 0.95 -19.41 9.30
N ALA A 177 0.31 -19.48 10.47
CA ALA A 177 -0.30 -18.32 11.13
C ALA A 177 0.67 -17.13 11.25
N ALA A 178 1.92 -17.39 11.64
CA ALA A 178 2.94 -16.35 11.76
C ALA A 178 3.34 -15.76 10.40
N SER A 179 3.43 -16.58 9.36
CA SER A 179 3.73 -16.14 7.99
C SER A 179 2.66 -15.17 7.46
N PHE A 180 1.38 -15.46 7.70
CA PHE A 180 0.29 -14.55 7.30
C PHE A 180 0.24 -13.28 8.16
N ALA A 181 0.44 -13.37 9.48
CA ALA A 181 0.51 -12.20 10.34
C ALA A 181 1.67 -11.26 9.93
N ALA A 182 2.82 -11.82 9.57
CA ALA A 182 4.00 -11.07 9.14
C ALA A 182 3.77 -10.24 7.88
N ARG A 183 2.88 -10.67 6.97
CA ARG A 183 2.53 -9.94 5.74
C ARG A 183 1.89 -8.56 6.01
N ALA A 184 1.28 -8.37 7.18
CA ALA A 184 0.87 -7.03 7.63
C ALA A 184 1.94 -6.39 8.52
N VAL A 185 2.44 -7.12 9.51
CA VAL A 185 3.28 -6.56 10.59
C VAL A 185 4.61 -6.03 10.07
N LEU A 186 5.36 -6.83 9.30
CA LEU A 186 6.70 -6.44 8.85
C LEU A 186 6.65 -5.29 7.85
N PRO A 187 5.77 -5.30 6.83
CA PRO A 187 5.69 -4.17 5.91
C PRO A 187 5.18 -2.88 6.57
N TYR A 188 4.23 -2.94 7.51
CA TYR A 188 3.83 -1.74 8.26
C TYR A 188 4.99 -1.17 9.09
N LEU A 189 5.82 -2.02 9.72
CA LEU A 189 7.04 -1.57 10.38
C LEU A 189 8.02 -0.96 9.37
N ALA A 190 8.22 -1.58 8.21
CA ALA A 190 9.14 -1.11 7.18
C ALA A 190 8.77 0.26 6.59
N VAL A 191 7.50 0.66 6.63
CA VAL A 191 7.04 2.00 6.24
C VAL A 191 6.87 2.97 7.42
N GLY A 192 7.38 2.63 8.61
CA GLY A 192 7.35 3.52 9.77
C GLY A 192 6.05 3.50 10.58
N ASN A 193 5.09 2.63 10.24
CA ASN A 193 3.74 2.63 10.83
C ASN A 193 3.59 1.59 11.95
N VAL A 194 4.21 1.87 13.10
CA VAL A 194 4.17 1.00 14.29
C VAL A 194 2.74 0.78 14.78
N ARG A 195 1.87 1.82 14.72
CA ARG A 195 0.46 1.72 15.13
C ARG A 195 -0.30 0.67 14.29
N ALA A 196 -0.15 0.71 12.98
CA ALA A 196 -0.78 -0.26 12.08
C ALA A 196 -0.23 -1.67 12.31
N ALA A 197 1.10 -1.81 12.44
CA ALA A 197 1.72 -3.10 12.71
C ALA A 197 1.20 -3.73 14.02
N SER A 198 1.11 -2.95 15.10
CA SER A 198 0.55 -3.40 16.38
C SER A 198 -0.93 -3.75 16.28
N LYS A 199 -1.75 -2.91 15.61
CA LYS A 199 -3.18 -3.17 15.38
C LYS A 199 -3.37 -4.48 14.61
N SER A 200 -2.59 -4.70 13.55
CA SER A 200 -2.67 -5.92 12.74
C SER A 200 -2.31 -7.18 13.52
N LEU A 201 -1.25 -7.15 14.33
CA LEU A 201 -0.90 -8.32 15.16
C LEU A 201 -2.00 -8.62 16.20
N LEU A 202 -2.53 -7.58 16.85
CA LEU A 202 -3.59 -7.71 17.84
C LEU A 202 -4.87 -8.31 17.24
N LEU A 203 -5.30 -7.81 16.08
CA LEU A 203 -6.47 -8.30 15.37
C LEU A 203 -6.28 -9.73 14.88
N PHE A 204 -5.11 -10.05 14.33
CA PHE A 204 -4.81 -11.41 13.87
C PHE A 204 -4.84 -12.41 15.05
N GLY A 205 -4.23 -12.04 16.18
CA GLY A 205 -4.27 -12.83 17.40
C GLY A 205 -5.69 -13.01 17.96
N ALA A 206 -6.54 -11.98 17.91
CA ALA A 206 -7.93 -12.08 18.34
C ALA A 206 -8.75 -13.03 17.45
N SER A 207 -8.51 -13.01 16.14
CA SER A 207 -9.10 -13.95 15.18
C SER A 207 -8.63 -15.38 15.42
N LEU A 208 -7.33 -15.59 15.73
CA LEU A 208 -6.79 -16.91 16.10
C LEU A 208 -7.48 -17.47 17.36
N SER A 209 -7.63 -16.64 18.40
CA SER A 209 -8.31 -17.05 19.65
C SER A 209 -9.78 -17.39 19.44
N SER A 210 -10.42 -16.83 18.42
CA SER A 210 -11.82 -17.07 18.07
C SER A 210 -12.00 -18.20 17.05
N SER A 211 -10.92 -18.83 16.59
CA SER A 211 -10.97 -19.90 15.59
C SER A 211 -11.52 -21.21 16.20
N PRO A 212 -12.05 -22.15 15.38
CA PRO A 212 -12.63 -23.41 15.90
C PRO A 212 -11.64 -24.28 16.70
N SER A 213 -10.35 -24.16 16.42
CA SER A 213 -9.28 -24.88 17.12
C SER A 213 -8.14 -23.89 17.43
N PRO A 214 -8.31 -23.05 18.47
CA PRO A 214 -7.35 -22.01 18.77
C PRO A 214 -6.05 -22.63 19.32
N PRO A 215 -4.87 -22.12 18.93
CA PRO A 215 -3.62 -22.56 19.51
C PRO A 215 -3.57 -22.22 21.01
N PRO A 216 -2.89 -23.03 21.84
CA PRO A 216 -2.66 -22.68 23.24
C PRO A 216 -2.01 -21.30 23.35
N VAL A 217 -2.56 -20.46 24.22
CA VAL A 217 -2.10 -19.08 24.42
C VAL A 217 -1.90 -18.81 25.90
N GLN A 218 -0.84 -18.06 26.21
CA GLN A 218 -0.57 -17.52 27.54
C GLN A 218 -0.57 -16.00 27.44
N ASP A 219 -1.43 -15.36 28.22
CA ASP A 219 -1.44 -13.90 28.32
C ASP A 219 -0.34 -13.45 29.28
N VAL A 220 0.58 -12.64 28.75
CA VAL A 220 1.65 -11.99 29.51
C VAL A 220 1.36 -10.51 29.52
N SER A 221 0.79 -10.04 30.63
CA SER A 221 0.54 -8.61 30.85
C SER A 221 1.57 -8.05 31.83
N SER A 222 2.07 -6.87 31.49
CA SER A 222 2.93 -6.04 32.35
C SER A 222 2.37 -4.62 32.38
N ALA A 223 2.88 -3.77 33.27
CA ALA A 223 2.45 -2.37 33.35
C ALA A 223 2.60 -1.58 32.04
N THR A 224 3.40 -2.07 31.08
CA THR A 224 3.76 -1.36 29.85
C THR A 224 3.48 -2.14 28.57
N ALA A 225 3.03 -3.40 28.65
CA ALA A 225 2.84 -4.25 27.48
C ALA A 225 1.89 -5.41 27.76
N GLU A 226 1.00 -5.67 26.81
CA GLU A 226 0.19 -6.90 26.73
C GLU A 226 0.71 -7.74 25.55
N LEU A 227 1.15 -8.96 25.84
CA LEU A 227 1.67 -9.88 24.84
C LEU A 227 0.98 -11.23 24.99
N ARG A 228 0.55 -11.80 23.86
CA ARG A 228 0.11 -13.20 23.78
C ARG A 228 1.28 -14.07 23.38
N VAL A 229 1.55 -15.10 24.17
CA VAL A 229 2.58 -16.09 23.90
C VAL A 229 1.92 -17.39 23.44
N TYR A 230 2.30 -17.83 22.25
CA TYR A 230 1.83 -19.06 21.62
C TYR A 230 2.97 -20.09 21.63
N PRO A 231 2.98 -21.08 22.54
CA PRO A 231 4.08 -22.04 22.64
C PRO A 231 4.32 -22.83 21.35
N SER A 232 3.28 -23.07 20.56
CA SER A 232 3.34 -23.77 19.28
C SER A 232 3.64 -22.87 18.08
N LEU A 233 3.68 -21.55 18.24
CA LEU A 233 3.90 -20.59 17.15
C LEU A 233 5.05 -19.62 17.50
N PRO A 234 6.30 -20.10 17.50
CA PRO A 234 7.45 -19.29 17.93
C PRO A 234 7.61 -18.00 17.12
N LEU A 235 7.39 -18.03 15.80
CA LEU A 235 7.49 -16.83 14.97
C LEU A 235 6.38 -15.81 15.26
N MET A 236 5.24 -16.22 15.79
CA MET A 236 4.21 -15.28 16.26
C MET A 236 4.69 -14.53 17.50
N ASN A 237 5.38 -15.22 18.42
CA ASN A 237 6.01 -14.62 19.59
C ASN A 237 7.14 -13.67 19.19
N PHE A 238 7.92 -14.05 18.17
CA PHE A 238 8.94 -13.19 17.59
C PHE A 238 8.35 -11.87 17.08
N LEU A 239 7.25 -11.89 16.32
CA LEU A 239 6.58 -10.67 15.85
C LEU A 239 6.11 -9.77 17.00
N GLY A 240 5.52 -10.35 18.04
CA GLY A 240 5.09 -9.62 19.23
C GLY A 240 6.25 -8.97 19.97
N LEU A 241 7.34 -9.71 20.20
CA LEU A 241 8.55 -9.20 20.85
C LEU A 241 9.33 -8.20 19.98
N LEU A 242 9.26 -8.34 18.65
CA LEU A 242 9.83 -7.39 17.71
C LEU A 242 9.13 -6.02 17.84
N LEU A 243 7.80 -5.99 17.91
CA LEU A 243 7.05 -4.76 18.15
C LEU A 243 7.45 -4.10 19.48
N GLN A 244 7.59 -4.89 20.55
CA GLN A 244 8.05 -4.39 21.84
C GLN A 244 9.47 -3.83 21.78
N SER A 245 10.36 -4.49 21.02
CA SER A 245 11.72 -4.02 20.80
C SER A 245 11.73 -2.70 20.03
N VAL A 246 10.92 -2.59 18.97
CA VAL A 246 10.77 -1.37 18.15
C VAL A 246 10.29 -0.19 19.01
N GLN A 247 9.31 -0.40 19.89
CA GLN A 247 8.79 0.64 20.78
C GLN A 247 9.84 1.15 21.77
N ARG A 248 10.80 0.29 22.18
CA ARG A 248 11.89 0.64 23.09
C ARG A 248 13.11 1.24 22.38
N GLY A 249 13.29 0.94 21.09
CA GLY A 249 14.45 1.39 20.30
C GLY A 249 15.79 0.79 20.75
N ASP A 250 15.78 -0.34 21.49
CA ASP A 250 16.99 -0.95 22.03
C ASP A 250 17.58 -2.00 21.06
N ALA A 251 18.71 -1.66 20.46
CA ALA A 251 19.45 -2.54 19.55
C ALA A 251 19.96 -3.83 20.22
N GLY A 252 20.22 -3.82 21.53
CA GLY A 252 20.58 -5.00 22.31
C GLY A 252 19.42 -6.00 22.39
N LEU A 253 18.20 -5.52 22.65
CA LEU A 253 16.99 -6.34 22.64
C LEU A 253 16.75 -6.97 21.26
N TYR A 254 16.89 -6.20 20.19
CA TYR A 254 16.74 -6.73 18.83
C TYR A 254 17.75 -7.84 18.51
N ARG A 255 19.04 -7.65 18.85
CA ARG A 255 20.08 -8.68 18.63
C ARG A 255 19.81 -9.94 19.45
N MET A 256 19.42 -9.79 20.71
CA MET A 256 19.04 -10.92 21.57
C MET A 256 17.83 -11.66 21.00
N LEU A 257 16.83 -10.92 20.51
CA LEU A 257 15.64 -11.49 19.89
C LEU A 257 16.00 -12.30 18.63
N ARG A 258 16.80 -11.72 17.72
CA ARG A 258 17.31 -12.42 16.53
C ARG A 258 18.08 -13.68 16.90
N SER A 259 18.97 -13.61 17.87
CA SER A 259 19.74 -14.78 18.33
C SER A 259 18.86 -15.86 18.95
N ARG A 260 17.81 -15.50 19.68
CA ARG A 260 16.89 -16.46 20.32
C ARG A 260 16.01 -17.20 19.32
N TYR A 261 15.64 -16.55 18.23
CA TYR A 261 14.76 -17.12 17.19
C TYR A 261 15.52 -17.51 15.92
N ASP A 262 16.85 -17.64 15.98
CA ASP A 262 17.70 -17.83 14.81
C ASP A 262 17.30 -19.07 13.99
N ASP A 263 17.07 -20.22 14.66
CA ASP A 263 16.65 -21.45 13.99
C ASP A 263 15.31 -21.28 13.27
N GLN A 264 14.32 -20.61 13.89
CA GLN A 264 13.01 -20.39 13.26
C GLN A 264 13.08 -19.36 12.14
N LEU A 265 13.96 -18.36 12.24
CA LEU A 265 14.15 -17.36 11.20
C LEU A 265 14.82 -17.93 9.95
N ARG A 266 15.64 -18.98 10.09
CA ARG A 266 16.19 -19.71 8.93
C ARG A 266 15.11 -20.44 8.12
N GLU A 267 13.94 -20.71 8.72
CA GLU A 267 12.78 -21.31 8.02
C GLU A 267 12.01 -20.28 7.17
N VAL A 268 12.22 -18.98 7.39
CA VAL A 268 11.58 -17.87 6.67
C VAL A 268 12.62 -16.88 6.11
N PRO A 269 13.52 -17.33 5.22
CA PRO A 269 14.62 -16.50 4.71
C PRO A 269 14.13 -15.24 3.99
N GLU A 270 12.90 -15.23 3.47
CA GLU A 270 12.27 -14.07 2.84
C GLU A 270 12.04 -12.89 3.80
N TRP A 271 12.10 -13.10 5.11
CA TRP A 271 12.00 -12.01 6.10
C TRP A 271 13.31 -11.23 6.27
N GLU A 272 14.44 -11.75 5.81
CA GLU A 272 15.76 -11.17 6.11
C GLU A 272 15.93 -9.74 5.56
N ASP A 273 15.35 -9.45 4.40
CA ASP A 273 15.43 -8.12 3.79
C ASP A 273 14.61 -7.09 4.55
N VAL A 274 13.35 -7.40 4.85
CA VAL A 274 12.49 -6.50 5.62
C VAL A 274 12.97 -6.36 7.07
N LEU A 275 13.50 -7.42 7.67
CA LEU A 275 14.10 -7.34 9.01
C LEU A 275 15.37 -6.50 9.02
N GLY A 276 16.18 -6.55 7.95
CA GLY A 276 17.32 -5.64 7.78
C GLY A 276 16.89 -4.18 7.69
N GLN A 277 15.83 -3.88 6.93
CA GLN A 277 15.27 -2.52 6.85
C GLN A 277 14.75 -2.04 8.22
N ILE A 278 14.03 -2.89 8.95
CA ILE A 278 13.57 -2.61 10.31
C ILE A 278 14.77 -2.40 11.26
N ALA A 279 15.82 -3.21 11.10
CA ALA A 279 17.03 -3.11 11.92
C ALA A 279 17.74 -1.76 11.77
N GLU A 280 17.84 -1.28 10.54
CA GLU A 280 18.39 0.03 10.23
C GLU A 280 17.48 1.15 10.73
N MET A 281 16.18 1.07 10.43
CA MET A 281 15.21 2.12 10.73
C MET A 281 15.01 2.37 12.23
N TYR A 282 14.90 1.32 13.03
CA TYR A 282 14.52 1.44 14.45
C TYR A 282 15.68 1.24 15.42
N PHE A 283 16.78 0.61 14.99
CA PHE A 283 17.90 0.26 15.87
C PHE A 283 19.26 0.79 15.38
N GLY A 284 19.31 1.44 14.21
CA GLY A 284 20.55 1.97 13.62
C GLY A 284 21.56 0.89 13.25
N ILE A 285 21.12 -0.37 13.12
CA ILE A 285 21.98 -1.50 12.74
C ILE A 285 22.03 -1.54 11.21
N ARG A 286 23.12 -1.04 10.64
CA ARG A 286 23.33 -1.11 9.19
C ARG A 286 23.62 -2.55 8.77
N LYS A 287 22.98 -3.01 7.69
CA LYS A 287 23.44 -4.21 6.98
C LYS A 287 24.90 -3.95 6.56
N PRO A 288 25.84 -4.88 6.81
CA PRO A 288 27.15 -4.82 6.18
C PRO A 288 26.91 -4.68 4.68
N SER A 289 27.47 -3.65 4.05
CA SER A 289 27.34 -3.48 2.60
C SER A 289 27.79 -4.78 1.95
N GLN A 290 26.96 -5.39 1.10
CA GLN A 290 27.42 -6.44 0.21
C GLN A 290 28.51 -5.80 -0.63
N SER A 291 29.77 -6.05 -0.26
CA SER A 291 30.90 -5.56 -1.01
C SER A 291 30.82 -6.26 -2.37
N ASN A 292 30.86 -5.47 -3.44
CA ASN A 292 30.79 -6.03 -4.77
C ASN A 292 32.09 -6.81 -4.99
N PRO A 293 32.08 -8.15 -5.11
CA PRO A 293 33.32 -8.94 -5.12
C PRO A 293 34.27 -8.52 -6.23
N LEU A 294 33.71 -7.99 -7.34
CA LEU A 294 34.48 -7.44 -8.45
C LEU A 294 35.18 -6.13 -8.07
N PHE A 295 34.51 -5.26 -7.31
CA PHE A 295 35.07 -3.99 -6.83
C PHE A 295 36.14 -4.22 -5.76
N ASP A 296 35.93 -5.19 -4.87
CA ASP A 296 36.94 -5.61 -3.89
C ASP A 296 38.17 -6.23 -4.57
N MET A 297 37.96 -7.05 -5.61
CA MET A 297 39.07 -7.61 -6.38
C MET A 297 39.82 -6.53 -7.18
N MET A 298 39.11 -5.61 -7.84
CA MET A 298 39.72 -4.49 -8.56
C MET A 298 40.43 -3.52 -7.60
N SER A 299 39.87 -3.25 -6.42
CA SER A 299 40.52 -2.44 -5.39
C SER A 299 41.76 -3.15 -4.84
N SER A 300 41.72 -4.47 -4.64
CA SER A 300 42.88 -5.25 -4.20
C SER A 300 43.99 -5.34 -5.25
N MET A 301 43.63 -5.31 -6.55
CA MET A 301 44.62 -5.29 -7.64
C MET A 301 45.14 -3.88 -7.93
N LEU A 302 44.32 -2.84 -7.77
CA LEU A 302 44.73 -1.44 -7.98
C LEU A 302 45.55 -0.90 -6.81
N MET A 303 45.29 -1.40 -5.59
CA MET A 303 46.03 -1.07 -4.36
C MET A 303 47.06 -2.16 -3.99
N GLY A 304 47.38 -3.04 -4.93
CA GLY A 304 48.41 -4.08 -4.80
C GLY A 304 49.77 -3.57 -5.27
N GLY A 305 50.33 -2.56 -4.58
CA GLY A 305 51.54 -1.88 -5.02
C GLY A 305 52.23 -0.98 -3.98
N GLY A 306 52.41 -1.45 -2.75
CA GLY A 306 53.46 -0.97 -1.86
C GLY A 306 53.22 0.32 -1.05
N SER A 307 53.90 0.33 0.09
CA SER A 307 54.12 1.42 1.06
C SER A 307 53.10 1.59 2.20
N SER A 308 53.70 1.47 3.38
CA SER A 308 53.25 1.81 4.72
C SER A 308 52.71 3.24 4.86
N GLY A 309 51.70 3.40 5.71
CA GLY A 309 51.50 4.60 6.51
C GLY A 309 50.21 5.37 6.23
N GLY A 310 49.46 5.64 7.29
CA GLY A 310 48.42 6.68 7.29
C GLY A 310 47.09 6.24 7.86
N SER A 311 46.96 6.28 9.18
CA SER A 311 45.67 6.36 9.86
C SER A 311 44.89 7.58 9.37
N SER A 312 43.68 7.39 8.85
CA SER A 312 42.72 8.48 8.70
C SER A 312 41.37 8.09 9.31
N GLN A 313 40.99 8.87 10.31
CA GLN A 313 39.71 8.79 11.02
C GLN A 313 38.57 9.11 10.06
N GLY A 314 37.65 8.17 9.89
CA GLY A 314 36.37 8.42 9.22
C GLY A 314 35.44 9.23 10.11
N ALA A 315 35.27 10.52 9.79
CA ALA A 315 34.32 11.41 10.44
C ALA A 315 32.88 10.90 10.29
N GLN A 316 32.18 10.75 11.41
CA GLN A 316 30.76 10.44 11.48
C GLN A 316 29.94 11.61 10.88
N ARG A 317 29.40 11.40 9.67
CA ARG A 317 28.34 12.27 9.12
C ARG A 317 27.01 11.88 9.78
N ARG A 318 26.58 12.67 10.76
CA ARG A 318 25.17 12.70 11.20
C ARG A 318 24.32 13.21 10.04
N VAL A 319 23.42 12.39 9.53
CA VAL A 319 22.35 12.83 8.61
C VAL A 319 21.11 13.08 9.47
N GLY A 320 20.56 14.27 9.31
CA GLY A 320 19.47 14.81 10.12
C GLY A 320 18.17 14.05 10.00
N ALA A 321 17.38 14.15 11.07
CA ALA A 321 15.99 13.76 11.15
C ALA A 321 15.17 14.43 10.04
N GLY A 322 14.41 13.63 9.29
CA GLY A 322 13.56 14.11 8.20
C GLY A 322 12.79 12.97 7.52
N GLY A 323 12.14 12.11 8.31
CA GLY A 323 11.07 11.27 7.78
C GLY A 323 9.80 12.12 7.58
N PRO A 324 9.00 11.87 6.53
CA PRO A 324 7.77 12.64 6.30
C PRO A 324 6.82 12.46 7.50
N PRO A 325 6.08 13.52 7.90
CA PRO A 325 5.13 13.39 8.99
C PRO A 325 4.02 12.41 8.59
N ALA A 326 3.77 11.43 9.45
CA ALA A 326 2.48 10.76 9.46
C ALA A 326 1.40 11.82 9.77
N ALA A 327 0.46 12.02 8.85
CA ALA A 327 -0.64 12.94 9.07
C ALA A 327 -1.48 12.53 10.30
N GLY A 328 -1.81 13.53 11.12
CA GLY A 328 -2.23 13.51 12.53
C GLY A 328 -3.47 12.67 12.89
N LEU A 329 -3.64 12.28 14.17
CA LEU A 329 -4.13 13.16 15.26
C LEU A 329 -5.46 13.78 14.78
N ASP A 330 -6.62 13.18 14.98
CA ASP A 330 -7.17 12.61 16.23
C ASP A 330 -7.40 11.08 16.26
#